data_AF-A0A7X6DEA3-F1
#
_entry.id   AF-A0A7X6DEA3-F1
#
_cell.length_a   1.000
_cell.length_b   1.000
_cell.length_c   1.000
_cell.angle_alpha   90.00
_cell.angle_beta   90.00
_cell.angle_gamma   90.00
#
_symmetry.space_group_name_H-M   'P 1'
#
loop_
_entity.id
_entity.type
_entity.pdbx_description
1 polymer ?
#
loop_
_entity_poly.entity_id
_entity_poly.type
_entity_poly.pdbx_seq_one_letter_code
_entity_poly.pdbx_strand_id
1 'polypeptide(L)'
;MTHHFVRRTGAAILSLSAAALLSACGGGGSAVVELPARRDSIAALPTVISAEMLLQWAESAHPRYFQPPGQPTQSAATYSFRHYPYTGNFLAVAGEDVFLLGASTGFAPQRVGSLADYQCDVLPSVCWSGAVPRAIPYVQGVYGAAWPSKAYVIRDAQAWAAAWAERQNFVWPEPALPAVDFTRYAVVGGGDGWATCSQIEVKLILRVGTDYRVFWGDVARDPLLACPAVLSPRLAFVLMEQPVGNVEFVRITPTPRP
;
A
#
# COMPACT_ATOMS: atom_id res chain seq x y z
N MET A 1 -16.64 -60.10 17.70
CA MET A 1 -15.47 -59.89 18.57
C MET A 1 -15.68 -58.61 19.37
N THR A 2 -15.78 -58.79 20.68
CA THR A 2 -15.37 -57.86 21.77
C THR A 2 -15.95 -56.44 21.83
N HIS A 3 -16.85 -56.30 22.81
CA HIS A 3 -17.12 -55.08 23.59
C HIS A 3 -15.83 -54.42 24.11
N HIS A 4 -15.79 -53.10 24.27
CA HIS A 4 -15.77 -52.47 25.60
C HIS A 4 -15.83 -50.94 25.57
N PHE A 5 -16.61 -50.45 26.51
CA PHE A 5 -16.99 -49.09 26.87
C PHE A 5 -15.93 -48.49 27.82
N VAL A 6 -15.48 -47.25 27.64
CA VAL A 6 -14.82 -46.48 28.73
C VAL A 6 -15.23 -45.00 28.66
N ARG A 7 -16.09 -44.59 29.60
CA ARG A 7 -16.28 -43.21 30.04
C ARG A 7 -15.19 -42.87 31.08
N ARG A 8 -14.68 -41.64 31.06
CA ARG A 8 -14.07 -41.01 32.24
C ARG A 8 -14.62 -39.61 32.47
N THR A 9 -15.29 -39.50 33.60
CA THR A 9 -15.75 -38.33 34.34
C THR A 9 -14.65 -37.77 35.24
N GLY A 10 -14.72 -36.47 35.55
CA GLY A 10 -14.08 -35.82 36.71
C GLY A 10 -13.51 -34.45 36.33
N ALA A 11 -13.62 -33.38 37.12
CA ALA A 11 -14.28 -33.14 38.40
C ALA A 11 -14.41 -31.61 38.57
N ALA A 12 -15.42 -31.19 39.34
CA ALA A 12 -15.70 -29.81 39.70
C ALA A 12 -14.80 -29.30 40.84
N ILE A 13 -14.52 -27.98 40.89
CA ILE A 13 -14.14 -27.28 42.12
C ILE A 13 -14.97 -25.99 42.23
N LEU A 14 -15.82 -25.98 43.25
CA LEU A 14 -16.51 -24.82 43.84
C LEU A 14 -15.59 -24.20 44.91
N SER A 15 -15.56 -22.87 45.02
CA SER A 15 -15.29 -22.22 46.32
C SER A 15 -16.16 -20.98 46.50
N LEU A 16 -17.14 -21.11 47.40
CA LEU A 16 -17.88 -20.05 48.06
C LEU A 16 -16.99 -19.33 49.08
N SER A 17 -17.20 -18.02 49.26
CA SER A 17 -17.23 -17.32 50.57
C SER A 17 -17.70 -15.87 50.30
N ALA A 18 -18.94 -15.50 50.60
CA ALA A 18 -19.55 -15.21 51.90
C ALA A 18 -19.43 -13.72 52.28
N ALA A 19 -20.60 -13.12 52.49
CA ALA A 19 -20.87 -11.71 52.69
C ALA A 19 -20.76 -11.24 54.16
N ALA A 20 -20.54 -9.94 54.36
CA ALA A 20 -21.00 -9.09 55.48
C ALA A 20 -20.53 -7.65 55.24
N LEU A 21 -21.15 -6.54 55.67
CA LEU A 21 -22.51 -6.12 56.07
C LEU A 21 -22.44 -4.57 56.14
N LEU A 22 -23.62 -3.94 56.05
CA LEU A 22 -23.94 -2.51 55.93
C LEU A 22 -23.40 -1.54 57.01
N SER A 23 -23.06 -0.30 56.60
CA SER A 23 -23.37 1.04 57.17
C SER A 23 -22.28 2.03 56.69
N ALA A 24 -22.47 3.30 56.37
CA ALA A 24 -23.51 4.26 56.69
C ALA A 24 -23.52 5.41 55.65
N CYS A 25 -24.64 6.13 55.66
CA CYS A 25 -24.93 7.41 55.01
C CYS A 25 -23.74 8.40 54.92
N GLY A 26 -23.53 9.01 53.75
CA GLY A 26 -22.69 10.21 53.64
C GLY A 26 -22.25 10.59 52.23
N GLY A 27 -22.94 11.57 51.63
CA GLY A 27 -22.35 12.50 50.66
C GLY A 27 -22.28 12.03 49.20
N GLY A 28 -23.32 12.33 48.43
CA GLY A 28 -23.27 12.31 46.96
C GLY A 28 -22.35 13.43 46.44
N GLY A 29 -21.06 13.15 46.37
CA GLY A 29 -20.15 13.84 45.48
C GLY A 29 -19.97 12.94 44.26
N SER A 30 -20.49 13.35 43.11
CA SER A 30 -20.07 12.78 41.84
C SER A 30 -18.57 13.03 41.69
N ALA A 31 -17.75 12.09 42.16
CA ALA A 31 -16.36 12.01 41.77
C ALA A 31 -16.36 11.68 40.28
N VAL A 32 -16.37 12.73 39.47
CA VAL A 32 -16.00 12.64 38.07
C VAL A 32 -14.61 12.03 38.10
N VAL A 33 -14.50 10.78 37.65
CA VAL A 33 -13.20 10.17 37.36
C VAL A 33 -12.67 10.99 36.19
N GLU A 34 -11.92 12.04 36.52
CA GLU A 34 -11.20 12.88 35.58
C GLU A 34 -10.05 12.02 35.06
N LEU A 35 -10.37 11.22 34.03
CA LEU A 35 -9.37 10.56 33.20
C LEU A 35 -8.39 11.66 32.79
N PRO A 36 -7.08 11.51 33.07
CA PRO A 36 -6.11 12.52 32.66
C PRO A 36 -6.32 12.74 31.18
N ALA A 37 -6.70 13.97 30.81
CA ALA A 37 -6.83 14.37 29.44
C ALA A 37 -5.49 14.07 28.78
N ARG A 38 -5.44 12.94 28.07
CA ARG A 38 -4.31 12.50 27.27
C ARG A 38 -4.27 13.49 26.12
N ARG A 39 -3.69 14.65 26.39
CA ARG A 39 -3.10 15.52 25.38
C ARG A 39 -1.91 14.76 24.83
N ASP A 40 -2.20 13.68 24.12
CA ASP A 40 -1.28 13.11 23.16
C ASP A 40 -1.04 14.25 22.19
N SER A 41 0.08 14.93 22.43
CA SER A 41 0.59 15.94 21.52
C SER A 41 0.75 15.20 20.20
N ILE A 42 -0.12 15.50 19.24
CA ILE A 42 0.03 15.01 17.88
C ILE A 42 1.33 15.64 17.40
N ALA A 43 2.44 14.90 17.53
CA ALA A 43 3.73 15.34 17.06
C ALA A 43 3.57 15.68 15.58
N ALA A 44 3.97 16.89 15.19
CA ALA A 44 3.95 17.30 13.81
C ALA A 44 4.69 16.25 12.98
N LEU A 45 4.06 15.79 11.90
CA LEU A 45 4.70 14.85 11.00
C LEU A 45 6.03 15.46 10.49
N PRO A 46 7.12 14.69 10.45
CA PRO A 46 8.39 15.20 9.98
C PRO A 46 8.25 15.67 8.54
N THR A 47 8.65 16.91 8.27
CA THR A 47 8.65 17.50 6.92
C THR A 47 9.82 17.04 6.07
N VAL A 48 10.81 16.37 6.68
CA VAL A 48 11.98 15.78 6.02
C VAL A 48 12.00 14.29 6.34
N ILE A 49 12.26 13.44 5.34
CA ILE A 49 12.36 12.00 5.57
C ILE A 49 13.53 11.70 6.52
N SER A 50 13.34 10.78 7.47
CA SER A 50 14.44 10.35 8.33
C SER A 50 15.30 9.29 7.64
N ALA A 51 16.52 9.08 8.13
CA ALA A 51 17.39 8.00 7.67
C ALA A 51 16.69 6.63 7.77
N GLU A 52 15.99 6.37 8.88
CA GLU A 52 15.22 5.14 9.10
C GLU A 52 14.16 4.93 8.01
N MET A 53 13.42 5.97 7.64
CA MET A 53 12.38 5.89 6.61
C MET A 53 12.97 5.59 5.24
N LEU A 54 14.09 6.23 4.89
CA LEU A 54 14.80 5.96 3.64
C LEU A 54 15.33 4.52 3.61
N LEU A 55 15.99 4.07 4.68
CA LEU A 55 16.57 2.72 4.79
C LEU A 55 15.48 1.65 4.68
N GLN A 56 14.31 1.86 5.30
CA GLN A 56 13.16 0.96 5.21
C GLN A 56 12.53 0.98 3.80
N TRP A 57 12.33 2.15 3.21
CA TRP A 57 11.78 2.26 1.85
C TRP A 57 12.67 1.53 0.84
N ALA A 58 14.00 1.71 0.94
CA ALA A 58 14.96 1.13 0.00
C ALA A 58 14.87 -0.40 -0.08
N GLU A 59 14.67 -1.09 1.05
CA GLU A 59 14.49 -2.55 1.08
C GLU A 59 13.32 -3.03 0.22
N SER A 60 12.22 -2.28 0.23
CA SER A 60 11.03 -2.60 -0.56
C SER A 60 11.15 -2.16 -2.02
N ALA A 61 11.74 -0.98 -2.27
CA ALA A 61 11.87 -0.39 -3.59
C ALA A 61 12.98 -1.05 -4.43
N HIS A 62 14.02 -1.57 -3.79
CA HIS A 62 15.21 -2.10 -4.45
C HIS A 62 15.67 -3.46 -3.90
N PRO A 63 14.83 -4.52 -3.93
CA PRO A 63 15.16 -5.80 -3.32
C PRO A 63 16.43 -6.46 -3.90
N ARG A 64 16.76 -6.21 -5.17
CA ARG A 64 17.98 -6.73 -5.80
C ARG A 64 19.26 -6.28 -5.07
N TYR A 65 19.23 -5.12 -4.43
CA TYR A 65 20.40 -4.53 -3.76
C TYR A 65 20.34 -4.65 -2.24
N PHE A 66 19.14 -4.79 -1.66
CA PHE A 66 18.93 -4.71 -0.21
C PHE A 66 18.14 -5.93 0.28
N GLN A 67 18.85 -7.06 0.40
CA GLN A 67 18.30 -8.32 0.87
C GLN A 67 19.15 -8.96 1.99
N PRO A 68 18.51 -9.67 2.93
CA PRO A 68 17.05 -9.73 3.14
C PRO A 68 16.52 -8.43 3.75
N PRO A 69 15.22 -8.10 3.59
CA PRO A 69 14.63 -6.91 4.22
C PRO A 69 14.59 -7.06 5.75
N GLY A 70 14.30 -5.96 6.45
CA GLY A 70 14.17 -5.92 7.91
C GLY A 70 15.51 -5.92 8.64
N GLN A 71 16.59 -5.48 7.99
CA GLN A 71 17.87 -5.37 8.68
C GLN A 71 17.80 -4.26 9.75
N PRO A 72 18.42 -4.46 10.92
CA PRO A 72 18.39 -3.44 11.96
C PRO A 72 19.22 -2.23 11.53
N THR A 73 18.68 -1.03 11.75
CA THR A 73 19.45 0.20 11.62
C THR A 73 20.49 0.28 12.72
N GLN A 74 21.73 0.45 12.31
CA GLN A 74 22.90 0.60 13.14
C GLN A 74 23.39 2.05 13.07
N SER A 75 24.21 2.45 14.04
CA SER A 75 24.83 3.77 14.05
C SER A 75 26.32 3.65 14.30
N ALA A 76 27.13 4.36 13.52
CA ALA A 76 28.59 4.42 13.68
C ALA A 76 29.09 5.82 13.30
N ALA A 77 29.69 6.52 14.25
CA ALA A 77 30.08 7.92 14.10
C ALA A 77 28.90 8.77 13.58
N THR A 78 29.04 9.40 12.41
CA THR A 78 27.99 10.22 11.78
C THR A 78 26.99 9.42 10.93
N TYR A 79 27.19 8.10 10.79
CA TYR A 79 26.39 7.27 9.90
C TYR A 79 25.25 6.57 10.64
N SER A 80 24.06 6.62 10.07
CA SER A 80 22.97 5.68 10.32
C SER A 80 22.89 4.72 9.12
N PHE A 81 23.00 3.42 9.32
CA PHE A 81 23.17 2.47 8.21
C PHE A 81 22.54 1.10 8.45
N ARG A 82 22.33 0.35 7.37
CA ARG A 82 21.97 -1.07 7.38
C ARG A 82 22.93 -1.88 6.54
N HIS A 83 23.26 -3.07 7.00
CA HIS A 83 24.05 -4.06 6.27
C HIS A 83 23.14 -5.18 5.76
N TYR A 84 23.26 -5.53 4.48
CA TYR A 84 22.46 -6.52 3.79
C TYR A 84 23.30 -7.76 3.48
N PRO A 85 23.35 -8.76 4.36
CA PRO A 85 24.32 -9.85 4.30
C PRO A 85 24.22 -10.72 3.04
N TYR A 86 23.04 -10.82 2.41
CA TYR A 86 22.88 -11.61 1.19
C TYR A 86 23.56 -10.96 -0.02
N THR A 87 23.56 -9.63 -0.07
CA THR A 87 24.11 -8.86 -1.20
C THR A 87 25.50 -8.28 -0.91
N GLY A 88 25.90 -8.25 0.36
CA GLY A 88 27.12 -7.61 0.82
C GLY A 88 27.10 -6.08 0.67
N ASN A 89 25.91 -5.48 0.52
CA ASN A 89 25.74 -4.03 0.42
C ASN A 89 25.42 -3.42 1.78
N PHE A 90 25.80 -2.16 1.93
CA PHE A 90 25.49 -1.26 3.02
C PHE A 90 24.82 -0.03 2.44
N LEU A 91 23.66 0.34 2.97
CA LEU A 91 23.04 1.64 2.70
C LEU A 91 23.19 2.48 3.96
N ALA A 92 23.71 3.69 3.81
CA ALA A 92 24.01 4.57 4.93
C ALA A 92 23.56 6.00 4.65
N VAL A 93 23.25 6.74 5.72
CA VAL A 93 22.97 8.17 5.71
C VAL A 93 23.95 8.85 6.65
N ALA A 94 24.64 9.87 6.18
CA ALA A 94 25.51 10.73 6.99
C ALA A 94 25.12 12.19 6.80
N GLY A 95 24.57 12.81 7.85
CA GLY A 95 23.92 14.11 7.71
C GLY A 95 22.73 14.00 6.75
N GLU A 96 22.80 14.72 5.62
CA GLU A 96 21.79 14.66 4.57
C GLU A 96 22.18 13.72 3.41
N ASP A 97 23.44 13.26 3.36
CA ASP A 97 23.95 12.49 2.23
C ASP A 97 23.68 10.99 2.39
N VAL A 98 23.29 10.35 1.30
CA VAL A 98 23.04 8.92 1.20
C VAL A 98 24.20 8.24 0.48
N PHE A 99 24.72 7.18 1.07
CA PHE A 99 25.87 6.42 0.59
C PHE A 99 25.51 4.94 0.40
N LEU A 100 26.04 4.35 -0.66
CA LEU A 100 26.06 2.91 -0.91
C LEU A 100 27.50 2.42 -0.83
N LEU A 101 27.71 1.30 -0.15
CA LEU A 101 29.01 0.61 -0.07
C LEU A 101 28.78 -0.89 -0.22
N GLY A 102 29.56 -1.59 -1.04
CA GLY A 102 29.55 -3.05 -1.07
C GLY A 102 29.91 -3.62 -2.43
N ALA A 103 29.49 -4.86 -2.67
CA ALA A 103 29.76 -5.55 -3.93
C ALA A 103 29.28 -4.75 -5.15
N SER A 104 28.15 -4.03 -5.03
CA SER A 104 27.57 -3.25 -6.13
C SER A 104 28.39 -2.00 -6.49
N THR A 105 29.27 -1.54 -5.59
CA THR A 105 30.08 -0.33 -5.77
C THR A 105 31.58 -0.65 -5.83
N GLY A 106 31.94 -1.93 -6.00
CA GLY A 106 33.34 -2.35 -5.99
C GLY A 106 34.03 -2.14 -4.64
N PHE A 107 33.28 -2.26 -3.55
CA PHE A 107 33.75 -2.06 -2.16
C PHE A 107 34.30 -0.65 -1.86
N ALA A 108 33.94 0.35 -2.67
CA ALA A 108 34.20 1.76 -2.39
C ALA A 108 32.89 2.46 -1.98
N PRO A 109 32.90 3.34 -0.97
CA PRO A 109 31.73 4.15 -0.66
C PRO A 109 31.41 5.08 -1.84
N GLN A 110 30.16 5.06 -2.28
CA GLN A 110 29.65 5.94 -3.33
C GLN A 110 28.48 6.75 -2.79
N ARG A 111 28.52 8.07 -2.95
CA ARG A 111 27.37 8.94 -2.67
C ARG A 111 26.33 8.71 -3.77
N VAL A 112 25.12 8.32 -3.39
CA VAL A 112 24.02 8.01 -4.32
C VAL A 112 22.94 9.09 -4.35
N GLY A 113 22.95 10.02 -3.40
CA GLY A 113 22.04 11.16 -3.36
C GLY A 113 22.05 11.84 -1.99
N SER A 114 21.02 12.63 -1.73
CA SER A 114 20.68 13.22 -0.43
C SER A 114 19.27 12.77 0.01
N LEU A 115 18.94 12.91 1.30
CA LEU A 115 17.58 12.64 1.81
C LEU A 115 16.51 13.44 1.04
N ALA A 116 16.82 14.68 0.64
CA ALA A 116 15.91 15.51 -0.14
C ALA A 116 15.61 14.92 -1.53
N ASP A 117 16.60 14.28 -2.18
CA ASP A 117 16.42 13.66 -3.49
C ASP A 117 15.41 12.50 -3.45
N TYR A 118 15.31 11.81 -2.31
CA TYR A 118 14.39 10.68 -2.10
C TYR A 118 13.10 11.06 -1.36
N GLN A 119 12.97 12.32 -0.94
CA GLN A 119 11.88 12.82 -0.11
C GLN A 119 10.51 12.41 -0.67
N CYS A 120 10.32 12.56 -1.98
CA CYS A 120 9.04 12.32 -2.65
C CYS A 120 8.79 10.84 -2.97
N ASP A 121 9.84 10.02 -3.01
CA ASP A 121 9.69 8.57 -3.20
C ASP A 121 9.36 7.89 -1.86
N VAL A 122 10.00 8.35 -0.78
CA VAL A 122 9.82 7.81 0.58
C VAL A 122 8.57 8.36 1.25
N LEU A 123 8.30 9.67 1.09
CA LEU A 123 7.10 10.36 1.56
C LEU A 123 6.43 11.13 0.43
N PRO A 124 5.71 10.44 -0.48
CA PRO A 124 5.07 11.15 -1.58
C PRO A 124 4.02 12.17 -1.11
N SER A 125 3.41 11.97 0.07
CA SER A 125 2.40 12.87 0.63
C SER A 125 2.91 14.29 0.97
N VAL A 126 4.19 14.47 1.27
CA VAL A 126 4.73 15.80 1.69
C VAL A 126 5.18 16.66 0.51
N CYS A 127 5.52 16.05 -0.62
CA CYS A 127 5.91 16.76 -1.83
C CYS A 127 4.72 17.30 -2.65
N TRP A 128 3.50 16.90 -2.29
CA TRP A 128 2.28 17.32 -2.98
C TRP A 128 1.37 18.12 -2.04
N SER A 129 1.87 19.26 -1.56
CA SER A 129 1.02 20.29 -0.96
C SER A 129 0.26 21.04 -2.08
N GLY A 130 -0.93 20.57 -2.39
CA GLY A 130 -1.85 21.26 -3.31
C GLY A 130 -2.23 20.51 -4.57
N ALA A 131 -2.67 19.25 -4.45
CA ALA A 131 -3.49 18.65 -5.51
C ALA A 131 -4.82 19.41 -5.62
N VAL A 132 -4.81 20.57 -6.28
CA VAL A 132 -5.98 21.06 -7.00
C VAL A 132 -6.25 19.97 -8.03
N PRO A 133 -7.44 19.36 -8.09
CA PRO A 133 -7.74 18.33 -9.07
C PRO A 133 -7.53 18.93 -10.47
N ARG A 134 -6.41 18.63 -11.11
CA ARG A 134 -6.33 18.75 -12.57
C ARG A 134 -6.97 17.49 -13.11
N ALA A 135 -8.20 17.64 -13.58
CA ALA A 135 -8.76 16.71 -14.55
C ALA A 135 -7.69 16.47 -15.62
N ILE A 136 -7.32 15.22 -15.87
CA ILE A 136 -6.39 14.89 -16.95
C ILE A 136 -7.05 15.39 -18.24
N PRO A 137 -6.49 16.39 -18.95
CA PRO A 137 -6.93 16.65 -20.31
C PRO A 137 -6.41 15.49 -21.15
N TYR A 138 -7.37 14.72 -21.67
CA TYR A 138 -7.24 13.75 -22.74
C TYR A 138 -6.12 14.09 -23.74
N VAL A 139 -5.25 13.13 -24.05
CA VAL A 139 -4.32 13.20 -25.19
C VAL A 139 -4.64 12.04 -26.15
N GLN A 140 -5.09 12.40 -27.35
CA GLN A 140 -5.25 11.50 -28.48
C GLN A 140 -3.91 10.93 -28.92
N GLY A 141 -3.85 9.62 -29.16
CA GLY A 141 -2.70 8.95 -29.78
C GLY A 141 -3.08 7.54 -30.21
N VAL A 142 -3.58 7.43 -31.43
CA VAL A 142 -4.00 6.21 -32.12
C VAL A 142 -2.82 5.26 -32.31
N TYR A 143 -2.99 3.96 -31.99
CA TYR A 143 -2.75 2.87 -32.95
C TYR A 143 -3.64 1.65 -32.60
N GLY A 144 -4.62 1.40 -33.48
CA GLY A 144 -5.35 0.13 -33.63
C GLY A 144 -6.58 -0.07 -32.74
N ALA A 145 -7.75 0.45 -33.14
CA ALA A 145 -9.05 0.34 -32.45
C ALA A 145 -9.13 1.08 -31.09
N ALA A 146 -9.32 2.39 -31.18
CA ALA A 146 -9.24 3.39 -30.12
C ALA A 146 -10.30 3.20 -29.01
N TRP A 147 -9.93 2.51 -27.94
CA TRP A 147 -10.54 2.74 -26.63
C TRP A 147 -9.77 3.89 -25.95
N PRO A 148 -10.42 5.02 -25.64
CA PRO A 148 -9.75 6.08 -24.89
C PRO A 148 -9.38 5.55 -23.51
N SER A 149 -8.21 5.95 -23.01
CA SER A 149 -7.87 5.66 -21.62
C SER A 149 -8.97 6.20 -20.72
N LYS A 150 -9.51 5.32 -19.86
CA LYS A 150 -10.65 5.63 -19.00
C LYS A 150 -10.28 5.36 -17.55
N ALA A 151 -10.63 6.30 -16.69
CA ALA A 151 -10.50 6.16 -15.25
C ALA A 151 -11.89 5.92 -14.64
N TYR A 152 -11.94 5.11 -13.59
CA TYR A 152 -13.18 4.68 -12.95
C TYR A 152 -13.13 4.96 -11.46
N VAL A 153 -14.11 5.69 -10.95
CA VAL A 153 -14.42 5.81 -9.52
C VAL A 153 -15.87 5.41 -9.34
N ILE A 154 -16.08 4.18 -8.90
CA ILE A 154 -17.37 3.49 -8.92
C ILE A 154 -17.83 3.30 -7.48
N ARG A 155 -19.01 3.82 -7.17
CA ARG A 155 -19.52 3.93 -5.79
C ARG A 155 -20.80 3.12 -5.56
N ASP A 156 -21.30 2.49 -6.61
CA ASP A 156 -22.54 1.73 -6.58
C ASP A 156 -22.50 0.55 -7.56
N ALA A 157 -23.42 -0.39 -7.35
CA ALA A 157 -23.50 -1.62 -8.11
C ALA A 157 -23.87 -1.41 -9.58
N GLN A 158 -24.64 -0.37 -9.90
CA GLN A 158 -25.07 -0.10 -11.27
C GLN A 158 -23.89 0.38 -12.12
N ALA A 159 -23.11 1.34 -11.61
CA ALA A 159 -21.89 1.81 -12.25
C ALA A 159 -20.84 0.68 -12.37
N TRP A 160 -20.79 -0.23 -11.39
CA TRP A 160 -19.89 -1.39 -11.45
C TRP A 160 -20.29 -2.37 -12.55
N ALA A 161 -21.58 -2.71 -12.64
CA ALA A 161 -22.09 -3.57 -13.69
C ALA A 161 -21.83 -2.96 -15.08
N ALA A 162 -22.01 -1.64 -15.24
CA ALA A 162 -21.72 -0.95 -16.50
C ALA A 162 -20.23 -1.01 -16.88
N ALA A 163 -19.33 -0.71 -15.93
CA ALA A 163 -17.88 -0.77 -16.18
C ALA A 163 -17.40 -2.21 -16.45
N TRP A 164 -18.00 -3.21 -15.80
CA TRP A 164 -17.68 -4.61 -16.04
C TRP A 164 -18.19 -5.09 -17.40
N ALA A 165 -19.39 -4.68 -17.82
CA ALA A 165 -19.93 -5.00 -19.14
C ALA A 165 -19.06 -4.47 -20.29
N GLU A 166 -18.38 -3.33 -20.10
CA GLU A 166 -17.40 -2.81 -21.07
C GLU A 166 -16.27 -3.82 -21.35
N ARG A 167 -15.88 -4.63 -20.35
CA ARG A 167 -14.91 -5.72 -20.49
C ARG A 167 -15.46 -6.93 -21.25
N GLN A 168 -16.74 -7.22 -21.07
CA GLN A 168 -17.34 -8.51 -21.39
C GLN A 168 -17.59 -8.76 -22.89
N ASN A 169 -17.66 -7.70 -23.71
CA ASN A 169 -17.97 -7.80 -25.14
C ASN A 169 -17.01 -8.71 -25.96
N PHE A 170 -15.89 -9.16 -25.39
CA PHE A 170 -14.87 -9.95 -26.10
C PHE A 170 -14.24 -11.07 -25.26
N VAL A 171 -14.82 -11.42 -24.11
CA VAL A 171 -14.33 -12.54 -23.28
C VAL A 171 -15.39 -13.64 -23.25
N TRP A 172 -15.03 -14.84 -23.71
CA TRP A 172 -15.88 -16.02 -23.63
C TRP A 172 -15.17 -17.18 -22.92
N PRO A 173 -15.82 -17.86 -21.95
CA PRO A 173 -17.14 -17.55 -21.40
C PRO A 173 -17.16 -16.22 -20.64
N GLU A 174 -18.34 -15.61 -20.54
CA GLU A 174 -18.49 -14.33 -19.84
C GLU A 174 -18.10 -14.50 -18.36
N PRO A 175 -17.14 -13.70 -17.86
CA PRO A 175 -16.76 -13.78 -16.46
C PRO A 175 -17.85 -13.16 -15.59
N ALA A 176 -18.20 -13.84 -14.50
CA ALA A 176 -19.17 -13.38 -13.52
C ALA A 176 -18.77 -12.01 -12.94
N LEU A 177 -19.75 -11.10 -12.81
CA LEU A 177 -19.58 -9.81 -12.14
C LEU A 177 -19.16 -10.02 -10.68
N PRO A 178 -18.00 -9.51 -10.24
CA PRO A 178 -17.58 -9.62 -8.85
C PRO A 178 -18.55 -8.87 -7.93
N ALA A 179 -19.00 -9.51 -6.85
CA ALA A 179 -19.81 -8.86 -5.83
C ALA A 179 -18.96 -7.85 -5.03
N VAL A 180 -19.50 -6.65 -4.82
CA VAL A 180 -18.85 -5.58 -4.05
C VAL A 180 -19.84 -5.00 -3.05
N ASP A 181 -19.43 -4.92 -1.78
CA ASP A 181 -20.20 -4.22 -0.74
C ASP A 181 -19.94 -2.71 -0.84
N PHE A 182 -20.80 -2.01 -1.58
CA PHE A 182 -20.71 -0.56 -1.77
C PHE A 182 -21.04 0.27 -0.53
N THR A 183 -21.49 -0.35 0.57
CA THR A 183 -21.61 0.36 1.85
C THR A 183 -20.25 0.53 2.53
N ARG A 184 -19.31 -0.36 2.23
CA ARG A 184 -17.95 -0.35 2.79
C ARG A 184 -16.89 0.09 1.78
N TYR A 185 -17.07 -0.21 0.50
CA TYR A 185 -16.04 0.00 -0.51
C TYR A 185 -16.52 0.85 -1.70
N ALA A 186 -15.57 1.47 -2.37
CA ALA A 186 -15.68 1.93 -3.75
C ALA A 186 -14.72 1.10 -4.62
N VAL A 187 -15.04 0.95 -5.91
CA VAL A 187 -14.13 0.35 -6.89
C VAL A 187 -13.43 1.48 -7.63
N VAL A 188 -12.11 1.43 -7.67
CA VAL A 188 -11.30 2.42 -8.38
C VAL A 188 -10.41 1.70 -9.38
N GLY A 189 -10.23 2.26 -10.57
CA GLY A 189 -9.48 1.56 -11.59
C GLY A 189 -9.30 2.37 -12.87
N GLY A 190 -8.64 1.75 -13.84
CA GLY A 190 -8.39 2.37 -15.13
C GLY A 190 -8.29 1.34 -16.24
N GLY A 191 -8.40 1.81 -17.48
CA GLY A 191 -8.09 1.06 -18.68
C GLY A 191 -7.47 1.92 -19.76
N ASP A 192 -6.66 1.32 -20.64
CA ASP A 192 -6.06 1.99 -21.81
C ASP A 192 -6.22 1.18 -23.11
N GLY A 193 -7.29 0.41 -23.20
CA GLY A 193 -7.69 -0.29 -24.41
C GLY A 193 -7.29 -1.75 -24.42
N TRP A 194 -6.66 -2.20 -25.50
CA TRP A 194 -6.40 -3.62 -25.76
C TRP A 194 -4.91 -3.88 -25.90
N ALA A 195 -4.48 -5.03 -25.39
CA ALA A 195 -3.20 -5.58 -25.76
C ALA A 195 -3.26 -7.10 -25.80
N THR A 196 -2.42 -7.66 -26.66
CA THR A 196 -2.11 -9.09 -26.65
C THR A 196 -1.39 -9.47 -25.36
N CYS A 197 -0.49 -8.58 -24.94
CA CYS A 197 0.64 -8.95 -24.11
C CYS A 197 1.11 -7.83 -23.18
N SER A 198 0.24 -6.89 -22.84
CA SER A 198 0.55 -5.96 -21.77
C SER A 198 -0.67 -5.85 -20.88
N GLN A 199 -0.48 -6.09 -19.60
CA GLN A 199 -1.48 -5.80 -18.60
C GLN A 199 -1.17 -4.42 -18.02
N ILE A 200 -2.18 -3.79 -17.46
CA ILE A 200 -2.00 -2.66 -16.56
C ILE A 200 -2.27 -3.16 -15.15
N GLU A 201 -1.69 -2.47 -14.19
CA GLU A 201 -1.90 -2.75 -12.77
C GLU A 201 -1.93 -1.42 -12.01
N VAL A 202 -2.73 -1.37 -10.94
CA VAL A 202 -2.62 -0.32 -9.94
C VAL A 202 -1.36 -0.57 -9.12
N LYS A 203 -0.34 0.26 -9.32
CA LYS A 203 0.98 0.13 -8.70
C LYS A 203 1.01 0.67 -7.29
N LEU A 204 0.31 1.78 -7.06
CA LEU A 204 0.34 2.48 -5.79
C LEU A 204 -0.95 3.25 -5.60
N ILE A 205 -1.50 3.20 -4.39
CA ILE A 205 -2.63 4.03 -3.96
C ILE A 205 -2.13 4.87 -2.79
N LEU A 206 -2.18 6.18 -2.96
CA LEU A 206 -1.87 7.12 -1.89
C LEU A 206 -3.16 7.75 -1.39
N ARG A 207 -3.33 7.78 -0.08
CA ARG A 207 -4.44 8.46 0.59
C ARG A 207 -3.93 9.77 1.19
N VAL A 208 -4.62 10.88 0.89
CA VAL A 208 -4.36 12.20 1.47
C VAL A 208 -5.69 12.72 2.02
N GLY A 209 -5.92 12.50 3.32
CA GLY A 209 -7.22 12.76 3.94
C GLY A 209 -8.32 11.83 3.38
N THR A 210 -9.34 12.39 2.76
CA THR A 210 -10.38 11.63 2.03
C THR A 210 -10.02 11.42 0.56
N ASP A 211 -9.07 12.17 0.01
CA ASP A 211 -8.73 12.11 -1.40
C ASP A 211 -7.66 11.05 -1.66
N TYR A 212 -7.60 10.58 -2.90
CA TYR A 212 -6.70 9.51 -3.30
C TYR A 212 -6.00 9.82 -4.61
N ARG A 213 -4.79 9.29 -4.74
CA ARG A 213 -4.06 9.25 -6.02
C ARG A 213 -3.74 7.80 -6.35
N VAL A 214 -4.19 7.37 -7.51
CA VAL A 214 -4.03 6.00 -8.01
C VAL A 214 -3.02 6.02 -9.14
N PHE A 215 -1.87 5.44 -8.85
CA PHE A 215 -0.84 5.22 -9.84
C PHE A 215 -1.07 3.87 -10.50
N TRP A 216 -1.10 3.87 -11.82
CA TRP A 216 -1.29 2.67 -12.60
C TRP A 216 -0.38 2.70 -13.81
N GLY A 217 -0.04 1.54 -14.34
CA GLY A 217 0.85 1.47 -15.49
C GLY A 217 1.06 0.05 -15.94
N ASP A 218 1.94 -0.10 -16.92
CA ASP A 218 2.22 -1.39 -17.52
C ASP A 218 2.84 -2.35 -16.50
N VAL A 219 2.39 -3.60 -16.52
CA VAL A 219 3.08 -4.68 -15.81
C VAL A 219 4.32 -5.04 -16.63
N ALA A 220 5.51 -4.80 -16.07
CA ALA A 220 6.76 -5.24 -16.66
C ALA A 220 6.70 -6.76 -16.83
N ARG A 221 6.75 -7.24 -18.07
CA ARG A 221 6.75 -8.67 -18.36
C ARG A 221 8.17 -9.17 -18.47
N ASP A 222 8.36 -10.41 -18.03
CA ASP A 222 9.56 -11.17 -18.36
C ASP A 222 9.59 -11.36 -19.89
N PRO A 223 10.65 -10.91 -20.59
CA PRO A 223 10.78 -11.07 -22.03
C PRO A 223 10.83 -12.54 -22.47
N LEU A 224 11.06 -13.49 -21.56
CA LEU A 224 11.12 -14.92 -21.86
C LEU A 224 9.75 -15.63 -21.81
N LEU A 225 8.70 -14.98 -21.29
CA LEU A 225 7.36 -15.58 -21.28
C LEU A 225 6.71 -15.44 -22.66
N ALA A 226 6.69 -16.54 -23.42
CA ALA A 226 5.95 -16.63 -24.66
C ALA A 226 4.47 -16.28 -24.41
N CYS A 227 4.03 -15.22 -25.04
CA CYS A 227 2.73 -14.65 -24.79
C CYS A 227 1.76 -15.12 -25.88
N PRO A 228 0.75 -15.95 -25.56
CA PRO A 228 -0.23 -16.35 -26.56
C PRO A 228 -0.93 -15.09 -27.06
N ALA A 229 -1.15 -14.99 -28.38
CA ALA A 229 -1.76 -13.83 -29.04
C ALA A 229 -3.26 -13.71 -28.71
N VAL A 230 -3.59 -13.55 -27.43
CA VAL A 230 -4.95 -13.35 -26.93
C VAL A 230 -5.10 -11.86 -26.66
N LEU A 231 -5.90 -11.19 -27.48
CA LEU A 231 -6.29 -9.81 -27.22
C LEU A 231 -7.13 -9.78 -25.95
N SER A 232 -6.65 -9.04 -24.95
CA SER A 232 -7.35 -8.87 -23.68
C SER A 232 -7.53 -7.38 -23.38
N PRO A 233 -8.65 -6.99 -22.75
CA PRO A 233 -8.85 -5.62 -22.33
C PRO A 233 -7.87 -5.32 -21.21
N ARG A 234 -7.21 -4.16 -21.30
CA ARG A 234 -6.28 -3.66 -20.30
C ARG A 234 -7.10 -2.90 -19.28
N LEU A 235 -7.57 -3.60 -18.26
CA LEU A 235 -8.37 -3.05 -17.16
C LEU A 235 -7.79 -3.54 -15.83
N ALA A 236 -7.65 -2.62 -14.88
CA ALA A 236 -7.27 -2.94 -13.50
C ALA A 236 -8.20 -2.21 -12.54
N PHE A 237 -8.71 -2.95 -11.56
CA PHE A 237 -9.59 -2.43 -10.51
C PHE A 237 -9.07 -2.83 -9.13
N VAL A 238 -9.29 -1.96 -8.15
CA VAL A 238 -8.97 -2.15 -6.74
C VAL A 238 -10.15 -1.71 -5.89
N LEU A 239 -10.33 -2.36 -4.74
CA LEU A 239 -11.30 -1.93 -3.74
C LEU A 239 -10.67 -0.90 -2.81
N MET A 240 -11.42 0.14 -2.48
CA MET A 240 -10.99 1.21 -1.58
C MET A 240 -12.05 1.44 -0.52
N GLU A 241 -11.66 1.52 0.75
CA GLU A 241 -12.60 1.76 1.85
C GLU A 241 -13.24 3.15 1.75
N GLN A 242 -14.55 3.22 1.94
CA GLN A 242 -15.32 4.47 1.97
C GLN A 242 -15.10 5.23 3.29
N PRO A 243 -15.26 6.58 3.30
CA PRO A 243 -15.59 7.42 2.14
C PRO A 243 -14.38 7.70 1.26
N VAL A 244 -14.58 7.58 -0.06
CA VAL A 244 -13.59 8.01 -1.06
C VAL A 244 -13.91 9.43 -1.50
N GLY A 245 -12.98 10.36 -1.37
CA GLY A 245 -13.08 11.73 -1.85
C GLY A 245 -12.78 11.84 -3.35
N ASN A 246 -12.02 12.85 -3.75
CA ASN A 246 -11.51 12.98 -5.10
C ASN A 246 -10.48 11.87 -5.39
N VAL A 247 -10.46 11.38 -6.62
CA VAL A 247 -9.44 10.42 -7.08
C VAL A 247 -8.72 10.98 -8.29
N GLU A 248 -7.41 11.12 -8.18
CA GLU A 248 -6.52 11.45 -9.28
C GLU A 248 -5.85 10.20 -9.81
N PHE A 249 -5.82 10.04 -11.13
CA PHE A 249 -5.16 8.90 -11.77
C PHE A 249 -3.85 9.36 -12.39
N VAL A 250 -2.76 8.66 -12.09
CA VAL A 250 -1.45 8.96 -12.65
C VAL A 250 -0.95 7.73 -13.39
N ARG A 251 -0.76 7.86 -14.71
CA ARG A 251 -0.18 6.79 -15.51
C ARG A 251 1.33 6.80 -15.36
N ILE A 252 1.90 5.74 -14.81
CA ILE A 252 3.34 5.50 -14.77
C ILE A 252 3.73 4.91 -16.12
N THR A 253 4.53 5.64 -16.88
CA THR A 253 5.16 5.10 -18.09
C THR A 253 6.48 4.45 -17.68
N PRO A 254 6.76 3.19 -18.06
CA PRO A 254 8.07 2.61 -17.79
C PRO A 254 9.17 3.50 -18.37
N THR A 255 10.18 3.84 -17.57
CA THR A 255 11.37 4.51 -18.09
C THR A 255 11.97 3.62 -19.19
N PRO A 256 12.23 4.15 -20.40
CA PRO A 256 12.92 3.39 -21.43
C PRO A 256 14.21 2.83 -20.86
N ARG A 257 14.41 1.51 -20.95
CA ARG A 257 15.72 0.94 -20.62
C ARG A 257 16.74 1.48 -21.64
N PRO A 258 17.91 1.98 -21.20
CA PRO A 258 18.98 2.38 -22.10
C PRO A 258 19.51 1.19 -22.90
#